data_AF-A0A7S2NHB6-F1
#
_entry.id   AF-A0A7S2NHB6-F1
#
_cell.length_a   1.000
_cell.length_b   1.000
_cell.length_c   1.000
_cell.angle_alpha   90.00
_cell.angle_beta   90.00
_cell.angle_gamma   90.00
#
_symmetry.space_group_name_H-M   'P 1'
#
loop_
_entity.id
_entity.type
_entity.pdbx_description
1 polymer ?
#
loop_
_entity_poly.entity_id
_entity_poly.type
_entity_poly.pdbx_seq_one_letter_code
_entity_poly.pdbx_strand_id
1 'polypeptide(L)'
;ADGGCRYFYTTPHVPLQSSGSAGVKIGFHRQGPLLDNEEFQVTEQGRALKGRLPHVRKELNEAQQFDLDEFAWRSVQDFVREKMPGLEAKQYTGFMRCLYQCTPDLQMIVGQHPEDPRVFLAC
;
A
#
# COMPACT_ATOMS: atom_id res chain seq x y z
N ALA A 1 -2.65 11.78 -20.22
CA ALA A 1 -2.76 11.10 -18.92
C ALA A 1 -1.40 11.18 -18.24
N ASP A 2 -1.36 11.70 -17.04
CA ASP A 2 -0.20 11.94 -16.15
C ASP A 2 0.51 10.67 -15.63
N GLY A 3 0.17 9.50 -16.20
CA GLY A 3 0.79 8.21 -15.84
C GLY A 3 0.40 7.68 -14.46
N GLY A 4 -0.38 8.43 -13.67
CA GLY A 4 -0.89 7.97 -12.38
C GLY A 4 -1.98 6.92 -12.57
N CYS A 5 -1.85 5.77 -11.91
CA CYS A 5 -2.88 4.74 -11.87
C CYS A 5 -3.44 4.64 -10.44
N ARG A 6 -4.76 4.43 -10.30
CA ARG A 6 -5.36 4.13 -9.00
C ARG A 6 -5.48 2.62 -8.89
N TYR A 7 -4.67 2.01 -8.03
CA TYR A 7 -4.69 0.57 -7.84
C TYR A 7 -5.50 0.21 -6.58
N PHE A 8 -6.52 -0.61 -6.75
CA PHE A 8 -7.34 -1.13 -5.68
C PHE A 8 -7.24 -2.65 -5.64
N TYR A 9 -7.22 -3.22 -4.45
CA TYR A 9 -7.41 -4.65 -4.26
C TYR A 9 -8.56 -4.91 -3.30
N THR A 10 -9.20 -6.07 -3.48
CA THR A 10 -10.31 -6.49 -2.63
C THR A 10 -10.06 -7.90 -2.15
N THR A 11 -10.37 -8.16 -0.88
CA THR A 11 -10.19 -9.46 -0.24
C THR A 11 -11.49 -9.81 0.48
N PRO A 12 -12.22 -10.85 0.05
CA PRO A 12 -13.58 -11.13 0.51
C PRO A 12 -13.64 -11.74 1.91
N HIS A 13 -12.51 -12.15 2.48
CA HIS A 13 -12.41 -12.69 3.82
C HIS A 13 -11.18 -12.11 4.50
N VAL A 14 -11.39 -11.34 5.57
CA VAL A 14 -10.29 -10.89 6.42
C VAL A 14 -10.60 -11.23 7.87
N PRO A 15 -9.78 -12.06 8.52
CA PRO A 15 -9.90 -12.34 9.93
C PRO A 15 -9.31 -11.16 10.73
N LEU A 16 -9.88 -9.96 10.58
CA LEU A 16 -9.52 -8.82 11.43
C LEU A 16 -10.04 -8.98 12.86
N GLN A 17 -10.96 -9.93 13.06
CA GLN A 17 -11.38 -10.41 14.37
C GLN A 17 -11.37 -11.93 14.37
N SER A 18 -10.98 -12.53 15.48
CA SER A 18 -11.06 -13.98 15.76
C SER A 18 -12.48 -14.57 15.69
N SER A 19 -13.45 -13.81 15.18
CA SER A 19 -14.89 -14.08 15.20
C SER A 19 -15.54 -13.82 13.85
N GLY A 20 -15.10 -14.49 12.77
CA GLY A 20 -15.95 -14.78 11.61
C GLY A 20 -16.69 -13.61 10.94
N SER A 21 -16.15 -12.39 10.97
CA SER A 21 -16.85 -11.21 10.41
C SER A 21 -16.98 -11.37 8.89
N ALA A 22 -18.21 -11.46 8.40
CA ALA A 22 -18.50 -11.33 6.97
C ALA A 22 -18.18 -9.89 6.54
N GLY A 23 -17.25 -9.71 5.61
CA GLY A 23 -16.86 -8.38 5.15
C GLY A 23 -15.79 -8.43 4.08
N VAL A 24 -15.67 -7.34 3.33
CA VAL A 24 -14.66 -7.20 2.26
C VAL A 24 -13.63 -6.19 2.72
N LYS A 25 -12.35 -6.58 2.75
CA LYS A 25 -11.26 -5.61 2.86
C LYS A 25 -11.01 -5.01 1.50
N ILE A 26 -11.03 -3.69 1.45
CA ILE A 26 -10.76 -2.90 0.25
C ILE A 26 -9.51 -2.09 0.55
N GLY A 27 -8.46 -2.33 -0.22
CA GLY A 27 -7.20 -1.61 -0.09
C GLY A 27 -7.00 -0.69 -1.27
N PHE A 28 -6.72 0.59 -0.99
CA PHE A 28 -6.17 1.52 -1.97
C PHE A 28 -4.65 1.47 -1.86
N HIS A 29 -3.98 0.99 -2.91
CA HIS A 29 -2.54 0.84 -2.90
C HIS A 29 -1.88 2.19 -3.14
N ARG A 30 -0.99 2.56 -2.23
CA ARG A 30 -0.13 3.72 -2.42
C ARG A 30 0.85 3.36 -3.53
N GLN A 31 0.74 4.00 -4.70
CA GLN A 31 1.68 3.77 -5.78
C GLN A 31 2.96 4.57 -5.53
N GLY A 32 4.09 3.88 -5.50
CA GLY A 32 5.40 4.50 -5.56
C GLY A 32 6.52 3.58 -5.02
N PRO A 33 7.65 3.43 -5.73
CA PRO A 33 8.75 2.55 -5.31
C PRO A 33 9.53 3.06 -4.09
N LEU A 34 9.26 4.26 -3.57
CA LEU A 34 10.06 4.87 -2.52
C LEU A 34 9.17 5.61 -1.50
N LEU A 35 8.92 4.98 -0.36
CA LEU A 35 8.49 5.67 0.85
C LEU A 35 9.73 6.39 1.41
N ASP A 36 9.70 7.72 1.46
CA ASP A 36 10.78 8.52 2.07
C ASP A 36 10.33 8.90 3.48
N ASN A 37 10.63 8.01 4.43
CA ASN A 37 10.32 8.19 5.84
C ASN A 37 11.43 7.54 6.69
N GLU A 38 11.30 7.63 8.01
CA GLU A 38 12.28 7.04 8.92
C GLU A 38 12.35 5.50 8.81
N GLU A 39 11.24 4.85 8.44
CA GLU A 39 11.12 3.39 8.29
C GLU A 39 11.83 2.86 7.02
N PHE A 40 11.96 3.69 5.97
CA PHE A 40 12.49 3.31 4.65
C PHE A 40 13.51 4.35 4.19
N GLN A 41 14.76 4.21 4.64
CA GLN A 41 15.86 5.10 4.25
C GLN A 41 16.29 4.83 2.81
N VAL A 42 16.29 5.89 2.00
CA VAL A 42 16.70 5.84 0.59
C VAL A 42 17.90 6.77 0.38
N THR A 43 18.75 6.43 -0.58
CA THR A 43 19.92 7.25 -0.94
C THR A 43 19.49 8.63 -1.46
N GLU A 44 20.40 9.61 -1.43
CA GLU A 44 20.14 10.96 -1.97
C GLU A 44 19.69 10.92 -3.44
N GLN A 45 20.30 10.05 -4.24
CA GLN A 45 19.89 9.78 -5.62
C GLN A 45 18.46 9.23 -5.71
N GLY A 46 18.07 8.34 -4.80
CA GLY A 46 16.69 7.84 -4.69
C GLY A 46 15.68 8.94 -4.36
N ARG A 47 16.01 9.84 -3.42
CA ARG A 47 15.17 11.00 -3.09
C ARG A 47 14.98 11.93 -4.28
N ALA A 48 16.02 12.15 -5.09
CA ALA A 48 15.94 13.00 -6.28
C ALA A 48 15.00 12.43 -7.37
N LEU A 49 14.86 11.11 -7.46
CA LEU A 49 13.97 10.45 -8.42
C LEU A 49 12.49 10.54 -8.01
N LYS A 50 12.19 10.67 -6.70
CA LYS A 50 10.82 10.79 -6.14
C LYS A 50 9.97 11.84 -6.85
N GLY A 51 10.55 13.01 -7.14
CA GLY A 51 9.82 14.12 -7.77
C GLY A 51 9.31 13.79 -9.17
N ARG A 52 9.94 12.84 -9.86
CA ARG A 52 9.69 12.46 -11.26
C ARG A 52 8.77 11.26 -11.43
N LEU A 53 8.46 10.57 -10.34
CA LEU A 53 7.61 9.39 -10.38
C LEU A 53 6.12 9.77 -10.40
N PRO A 54 5.27 9.01 -11.12
CA PRO A 54 3.85 9.30 -11.32
C PRO A 54 3.03 8.92 -10.07
N HIS A 55 3.31 9.60 -8.95
CA HIS A 55 2.61 9.39 -7.70
C HIS A 55 1.40 10.31 -7.59
N VAL A 56 0.25 9.73 -7.24
CA VAL A 56 -0.96 10.51 -6.91
C VAL A 56 -0.74 11.35 -5.64
N ARG A 57 0.15 10.91 -4.73
CA ARG A 57 0.55 11.67 -3.54
C ARG A 57 2.00 11.40 -3.14
N LYS A 58 2.75 12.46 -2.79
CA LYS A 58 4.22 12.45 -2.60
C LYS A 58 4.67 12.68 -1.14
N GLU A 59 3.77 13.11 -0.26
CA GLU A 59 4.10 13.50 1.11
C GLU A 59 3.41 12.58 2.14
N LEU A 60 4.17 12.22 3.17
CA LEU A 60 3.73 11.42 4.31
C LEU A 60 4.04 12.15 5.62
N ASN A 61 3.03 12.30 6.48
CA ASN A 61 3.16 12.77 7.86
C ASN A 61 2.77 11.66 8.84
N GLU A 62 3.04 11.85 10.14
CA GLU A 62 2.77 10.84 11.18
C GLU A 62 1.29 10.42 11.26
N ALA A 63 0.36 11.37 11.14
CA ALA A 63 -1.08 11.05 11.14
C ALA A 63 -1.45 10.07 10.01
N GLN A 64 -0.81 10.17 8.85
CA GLN A 64 -1.03 9.25 7.72
C GLN A 64 -0.35 7.87 7.90
N GLN A 65 0.53 7.74 8.89
CA GLN A 65 1.19 6.48 9.25
C GLN A 65 0.40 5.71 10.30
N PHE A 66 -0.16 6.41 11.29
CA PHE A 66 -0.76 5.79 12.48
C PHE A 66 -2.29 5.89 12.54
N ASP A 67 -2.90 6.86 11.86
CA ASP A 67 -4.36 7.04 11.82
C ASP A 67 -4.95 6.71 10.44
N LEU A 68 -6.28 6.86 10.34
CA LEU A 68 -7.00 6.73 9.07
C LEU A 68 -6.56 7.84 8.11
N ASP A 69 -5.91 7.43 7.02
CA ASP A 69 -5.56 8.36 5.94
C ASP A 69 -6.83 8.78 5.17
N GLU A 70 -7.31 9.99 5.43
CA GLU A 70 -8.52 10.57 4.83
C GLU A 70 -8.52 10.57 3.30
N PHE A 71 -7.35 10.75 2.66
CA PHE A 71 -7.27 10.74 1.20
C PHE A 71 -7.48 9.32 0.65
N ALA A 72 -6.82 8.33 1.27
CA ALA A 72 -7.02 6.93 0.91
C ALA A 72 -8.46 6.50 1.20
N TRP A 73 -9.02 6.95 2.34
CA TRP A 73 -10.38 6.66 2.72
C TRP A 73 -11.38 7.19 1.69
N ARG A 74 -11.31 8.48 1.32
CA ARG A 74 -12.15 9.05 0.26
C ARG A 74 -12.05 8.30 -1.05
N SER A 75 -10.84 7.90 -1.44
CA SER A 75 -10.60 7.11 -2.65
C SER A 75 -11.30 5.73 -2.60
N VAL A 76 -11.29 5.08 -1.43
CA VAL A 76 -12.04 3.83 -1.19
C VAL A 76 -13.55 4.08 -1.24
N GLN A 77 -14.04 5.16 -0.63
CA GLN A 77 -15.47 5.49 -0.67
C GLN A 77 -15.98 5.72 -2.10
N ASP A 78 -15.20 6.43 -2.92
CA ASP A 78 -15.50 6.64 -4.34
C ASP A 78 -15.55 5.30 -5.09
N PHE A 79 -14.55 4.45 -4.88
CA PHE A 79 -14.50 3.12 -5.48
C PHE A 79 -15.69 2.24 -5.06
N VAL A 80 -16.07 2.24 -3.79
CA VAL A 80 -17.22 1.48 -3.28
C VAL A 80 -18.52 1.98 -3.92
N ARG A 81 -18.75 3.29 -3.95
CA ARG A 81 -19.94 3.87 -4.60
C ARG A 81 -20.03 3.47 -6.07
N GLU A 82 -18.91 3.47 -6.78
CA GLU A 82 -18.87 3.21 -8.22
C GLU A 82 -18.96 1.71 -8.55
N LYS A 83 -18.23 0.86 -7.82
CA LYS A 83 -18.03 -0.55 -8.18
C LYS A 83 -18.81 -1.53 -7.32
N MET A 84 -19.33 -1.08 -6.17
CA MET A 84 -20.00 -1.93 -5.18
C MET A 84 -21.25 -1.23 -4.62
N PRO A 85 -22.25 -0.92 -5.46
CA PRO A 85 -23.44 -0.13 -5.06
C PRO A 85 -24.29 -0.77 -3.95
N GLY A 86 -24.05 -2.04 -3.60
CA GLY A 86 -24.68 -2.72 -2.47
C GLY A 86 -23.96 -2.59 -1.12
N LEU A 87 -22.79 -1.94 -1.09
CA LEU A 87 -22.04 -1.69 0.15
C LEU A 87 -22.17 -0.24 0.59
N GLU A 88 -22.31 -0.02 1.90
CA GLU A 88 -22.32 1.31 2.49
C GLU A 88 -20.91 1.89 2.52
N ALA A 89 -20.62 2.80 1.59
CA ALA A 89 -19.30 3.40 1.42
C ALA A 89 -18.80 4.17 2.65
N LYS A 90 -19.69 4.68 3.52
CA LYS A 90 -19.28 5.46 4.70
C LYS A 90 -18.99 4.60 5.93
N GLN A 91 -19.35 3.32 5.93
CA GLN A 91 -19.16 2.44 7.08
C GLN A 91 -17.89 1.60 6.90
N TYR A 92 -17.08 1.52 7.95
CA TYR A 92 -15.94 0.61 8.04
C TYR A 92 -15.85 0.04 9.46
N THR A 93 -15.38 -1.20 9.58
CA THR A 93 -15.20 -1.88 10.87
C THR A 93 -13.80 -1.68 11.44
N GLY A 94 -12.83 -1.38 10.57
CA GLY A 94 -11.46 -1.09 10.95
C GLY A 94 -10.65 -0.63 9.76
N PHE A 95 -9.46 -0.08 10.05
CA PHE A 95 -8.47 0.28 9.06
C PHE A 95 -7.12 -0.30 9.46
N MET A 96 -6.26 -0.54 8.48
CA MET A 96 -4.89 -0.93 8.73
C MET A 96 -3.99 -0.43 7.60
N ARG A 97 -2.74 -0.11 7.94
CA ARG A 97 -1.67 0.10 6.97
C ARG A 97 -1.06 -1.27 6.64
N CYS A 98 -0.96 -1.61 5.37
CA CYS A 98 -0.19 -2.76 4.91
C CYS A 98 1.09 -2.26 4.26
N LEU A 99 2.23 -2.69 4.78
CA LEU A 99 3.53 -2.39 4.21
C LEU A 99 3.90 -3.50 3.24
N TYR A 100 4.36 -3.11 2.06
CA TYR A 100 4.84 -4.01 1.01
C TYR A 100 6.22 -3.56 0.59
N GLN A 101 7.06 -4.51 0.21
CA GLN A 101 8.32 -4.26 -0.46
C GLN A 101 8.14 -4.63 -1.93
N CYS A 102 8.58 -3.75 -2.82
CA CYS A 102 8.55 -3.99 -4.26
C CYS A 102 9.98 -3.93 -4.78
N THR A 103 10.39 -4.97 -5.48
CA THR A 103 11.64 -4.96 -6.25
C THR A 103 11.51 -4.09 -7.49
N PRO A 104 12.64 -3.63 -8.08
CA PRO A 104 12.60 -2.82 -9.30
C PRO A 104 11.90 -3.49 -10.48
N ASP A 105 11.94 -4.83 -10.55
CA ASP A 105 11.34 -5.66 -11.59
C ASP A 105 10.03 -6.35 -11.17
N LEU A 106 9.55 -6.05 -9.95
CA LEU A 106 8.38 -6.65 -9.31
C LEU A 106 8.45 -8.18 -9.16
N GLN A 107 9.64 -8.77 -9.30
CA GLN A 107 9.87 -10.20 -9.02
C GLN A 107 10.25 -10.42 -7.57
N MET A 108 9.94 -11.60 -7.04
CA MET A 108 10.37 -12.01 -5.70
C MET A 108 11.89 -12.23 -5.68
N ILE A 109 12.54 -11.90 -4.58
CA ILE A 109 13.94 -12.26 -4.31
C ILE A 109 13.94 -13.61 -3.60
N VAL A 110 14.29 -14.64 -4.36
CA VAL A 110 14.42 -16.01 -3.83
C VAL A 110 15.80 -16.55 -4.17
N GLY A 111 16.59 -16.85 -3.15
CA GLY A 111 17.92 -17.42 -3.34
C GLY A 111 18.90 -17.12 -2.23
N GLN A 112 20.09 -17.67 -2.36
CA GLN A 112 21.16 -17.53 -1.39
C GLN A 112 21.80 -16.12 -1.46
N HIS A 113 22.18 -15.56 -0.32
CA HIS A 113 22.86 -14.26 -0.28
C HIS A 113 24.24 -14.36 -0.95
N PRO A 114 24.63 -13.40 -1.84
CA PRO A 114 25.86 -13.51 -2.62
C PRO A 114 27.14 -13.49 -1.77
N GLU A 115 27.10 -12.87 -0.59
CA GLU A 115 28.27 -12.74 0.31
C GLU A 115 28.23 -13.68 1.52
N ASP A 116 27.07 -14.30 1.84
CA ASP A 116 26.96 -15.25 2.95
C ASP A 116 26.13 -16.47 2.53
N PRO A 117 26.80 -17.60 2.22
CA PRO A 117 26.11 -18.79 1.77
C PRO A 117 25.20 -19.43 2.84
N ARG A 118 25.24 -18.99 4.09
CA ARG A 118 24.34 -19.50 5.14
C ARG A 118 22.99 -18.77 5.15
N VAL A 119 22.88 -17.66 4.43
CA VAL A 119 21.66 -16.85 4.37
C VAL A 119 20.89 -17.16 3.09
N PHE A 120 19.60 -17.47 3.24
CA PHE A 120 18.66 -17.66 2.14
C PHE A 120 17.57 -16.59 2.23
N LEU A 121 17.34 -15.89 1.13
CA LEU A 121 16.35 -14.84 0.97
C LEU A 121 15.07 -15.43 0.36
N ALA A 122 13.93 -14.98 0.88
CA ALA A 122 12.59 -15.29 0.36
C ALA A 122 11.67 -14.11 0.68
N CYS A 123 11.82 -13.02 -0.08
CA CYS A 123 11.10 -11.77 0.12
C CYS A 123 10.59 -11.15 -1.18
#